data_AF-A0A2G8MV23-F1
#
_entry.id   AF-A0A2G8MV23-F1
#
_cell.length_a   1.000
_cell.length_b   1.000
_cell.length_c   1.000
_cell.angle_alpha   90.00
_cell.angle_beta   90.00
_cell.angle_gamma   90.00
#
_symmetry.space_group_name_H-M   'P 1'
#
loop_
_entity.id
_entity.type
_entity.pdbx_description
1 polymer ?
#
loop_
_entity_poly.entity_id
_entity_poly.type
_entity_poly.pdbx_seq_one_letter_code
_entity_poly.pdbx_strand_id
1 'polypeptide(L)'
;MQVHNVQQGTPEWHALRSSYFTASEAPAMMGASKYQTRNDLLALKKTGIVPEVTPQQQAIFDRGHVTEELARPLVEEMLGEELYPIVGTSGNLLASMDGATMLGDTLFEHKLWNATLAAAVIAGELEPHYYWQLEQQLLVSGAERVIFVCSDGTRDNFVHMEYRPVAGRREQLVAGWAQFEEDLGAFEVKESKVEVIGAAPDQLPALRIEVTGMVTASNLDAFKAHALEVFSNINTELKTDQDFADAEKTVKWCGDVEDRLKAAKEHALSQTESIDALFKAIDDIAAEARRKRLELDKLVKSRKDSIRTEIVMDAAKALQAHIDQIDATLGGKIRMPKVHANFAEAIKGKRTIDSLNESADAELARAKIEASRIGDLIRLNLASLNELAANHKFLFHDAQDLVQKDNDALVALVKVRINDHEQAEQQKRDAEQACQQAQQQEQVQQALPRDDEKPLQQVAQADPAPAVTPITTAPAAAQPAADAGQRIKLGDISARLGFTLTADFLASLGFEAVAQERSAKLYRASDFESICTALIHHIQGVRLSKAAA
;
A
#
# COMPACT_ATOMS: atom_id res chain seq x y z
N MET A 1 -14.08 22.99 14.34
CA MET A 1 -12.86 23.82 14.30
C MET A 1 -12.86 24.81 15.46
N GLN A 2 -11.74 25.00 16.15
CA GLN A 2 -11.49 26.18 16.98
C GLN A 2 -10.68 27.19 16.15
N VAL A 3 -11.21 28.40 15.93
CA VAL A 3 -10.50 29.48 15.21
C VAL A 3 -9.63 30.26 16.19
N HIS A 4 -8.41 30.57 15.78
CA HIS A 4 -7.43 31.31 16.56
C HIS A 4 -7.25 32.71 15.99
N ASN A 5 -7.31 33.72 16.86
CA ASN A 5 -7.04 35.11 16.49
C ASN A 5 -5.52 35.38 16.51
N VAL A 6 -4.81 34.76 15.58
CA VAL A 6 -3.36 34.96 15.37
C VAL A 6 -3.11 35.32 13.92
N GLN A 7 -2.27 36.31 13.68
CA GLN A 7 -1.89 36.71 12.33
C GLN A 7 -0.82 35.76 11.80
N GLN A 8 -1.01 35.22 10.59
CA GLN A 8 -0.02 34.31 9.97
C GLN A 8 1.34 35.02 9.79
N GLY A 9 2.43 34.29 10.01
CA GLY A 9 3.79 34.81 9.98
C GLY A 9 4.25 35.54 11.26
N THR A 10 3.38 35.73 12.26
CA THR A 10 3.78 36.32 13.55
C THR A 10 4.45 35.31 14.50
N PRO A 11 5.26 35.76 15.48
CA PRO A 11 5.82 34.89 16.51
C PRO A 11 4.75 34.07 17.26
N GLU A 12 3.58 34.65 17.53
CA GLU A 12 2.46 33.98 18.19
C GLU A 12 1.91 32.83 17.34
N TRP A 13 1.83 33.03 16.02
CA TRP A 13 1.45 31.99 15.07
C TRP A 13 2.47 30.86 14.99
N HIS A 14 3.76 31.19 14.97
CA HIS A 14 4.84 30.17 15.03
C HIS A 14 4.80 29.38 16.35
N ALA A 15 4.60 30.06 17.48
CA ALA A 15 4.48 29.43 18.78
C ALA A 15 3.27 28.47 18.82
N LEU A 16 2.11 28.89 18.30
CA LEU A 16 0.94 28.03 18.19
C LEU A 16 1.28 26.78 17.36
N ARG A 17 1.83 26.95 16.16
CA ARG A 17 2.19 25.84 15.25
C ARG A 17 3.16 24.83 15.85
N SER A 18 4.06 25.25 16.72
CA SER A 18 5.02 24.35 17.38
C SER A 18 4.35 23.25 18.23
N SER A 19 3.13 23.50 18.69
CA SER A 19 2.38 22.61 19.59
C SER A 19 1.36 21.72 18.89
N TYR A 20 1.27 21.79 17.56
CA TYR A 20 0.29 21.04 16.76
C TYR A 20 0.95 20.37 15.54
N PHE A 21 0.23 19.44 14.93
CA PHE A 21 0.53 18.92 13.60
C PHE A 21 -0.13 19.78 12.55
N THR A 22 0.68 20.43 11.72
CA THR A 22 0.17 21.46 10.80
C THR A 22 -0.14 20.87 9.41
N ALA A 23 -1.13 21.44 8.72
CA ALA A 23 -1.53 20.97 7.38
C ALA A 23 -0.36 20.98 6.38
N SER A 24 0.52 21.98 6.46
CA SER A 24 1.73 22.08 5.63
C SER A 24 2.76 20.97 5.90
N GLU A 25 2.72 20.33 7.07
CA GLU A 25 3.60 19.21 7.44
C GLU A 25 3.02 17.85 7.03
N ALA A 26 1.72 17.77 6.71
CA ALA A 26 1.06 16.54 6.31
C ALA A 26 1.73 15.81 5.13
N PRO A 27 2.18 16.51 4.06
CA PRO A 27 2.91 15.84 2.99
C PRO A 27 4.24 15.22 3.47
N ALA A 28 4.96 15.86 4.40
CA ALA A 28 6.22 15.32 4.93
C ALA A 28 5.96 14.12 5.85
N MET A 29 4.95 14.21 6.70
CA MET A 29 4.47 13.08 7.52
C MET A 29 4.11 11.86 6.66
N MET A 30 3.48 12.08 5.51
CA MET A 30 3.11 11.02 4.56
C MET A 30 4.25 10.58 3.63
N GLY A 31 5.48 11.12 3.77
CA GLY A 31 6.62 10.80 2.90
C GLY A 31 6.48 11.31 1.46
N ALA A 32 5.61 12.29 1.23
CA ALA A 32 5.25 12.84 -0.08
C ALA A 32 5.82 14.25 -0.34
N SER A 33 6.45 14.88 0.66
CA SER A 33 6.95 16.24 0.54
C SER A 33 8.19 16.33 -0.36
N LYS A 34 8.24 17.41 -1.16
CA LYS A 34 9.40 17.74 -2.01
C LYS A 34 10.49 18.54 -1.27
N TYR A 35 10.20 19.03 -0.06
CA TYR A 35 11.05 20.01 0.65
C TYR A 35 11.55 19.55 2.01
N GLN A 36 10.86 18.60 2.64
CA GLN A 36 11.17 18.11 3.97
C GLN A 36 10.89 16.62 4.02
N THR A 37 11.87 15.84 4.47
CA THR A 37 11.68 14.41 4.62
C THR A 37 10.86 14.09 5.87
N ARG A 38 10.33 12.86 5.96
CA ARG A 38 9.59 12.43 7.15
C ARG A 38 10.50 12.39 8.37
N ASN A 39 11.74 11.91 8.22
CA ASN A 39 12.72 11.87 9.29
C ASN A 39 13.18 13.28 9.72
N ASP A 40 13.29 14.24 8.79
CA ASP A 40 13.55 15.64 9.15
C ASP A 40 12.41 16.22 10.00
N LEU A 41 11.15 15.90 9.67
CA LEU A 41 10.01 16.33 10.46
C LEU A 41 10.02 15.67 11.85
N LEU A 42 10.35 14.37 11.95
CA LEU A 42 10.52 13.68 13.24
C LEU A 42 11.60 14.34 14.08
N ALA A 43 12.77 14.63 13.49
CA ALA A 43 13.87 15.31 14.17
C ALA A 43 13.47 16.71 14.66
N LEU A 44 12.78 17.49 13.82
CA LEU A 44 12.28 18.81 14.18
C LEU A 44 11.30 18.72 15.35
N LYS A 45 10.31 17.82 15.29
CA LYS A 45 9.31 17.67 16.37
C LYS A 45 9.91 17.10 17.66
N LYS A 46 10.92 16.23 17.57
CA LYS A 46 11.58 15.63 18.73
C LYS A 46 12.48 16.61 19.48
N THR A 47 13.20 17.46 18.73
CA THR A 47 14.19 18.38 19.28
C THR A 47 13.61 19.77 19.58
N GLY A 48 12.56 20.17 18.87
CA GLY A 48 12.06 21.55 18.86
C GLY A 48 12.99 22.54 18.16
N ILE A 49 14.07 22.07 17.51
CA ILE A 49 15.04 22.91 16.82
C ILE A 49 14.52 23.17 15.40
N VAL A 50 14.16 24.43 15.14
CA VAL A 50 13.74 24.89 13.81
C VAL A 50 14.98 25.37 13.04
N PRO A 51 15.26 24.86 11.83
CA PRO A 51 16.34 25.37 11.01
C PRO A 51 16.20 26.86 10.73
N GLU A 52 17.32 27.58 10.72
CA GLU A 52 17.33 28.99 10.33
C GLU A 52 16.90 29.14 8.86
N VAL A 53 15.98 30.08 8.62
CA VAL A 53 15.55 30.43 7.27
C VAL A 53 16.65 31.26 6.62
N THR A 54 17.22 30.72 5.54
CA THR A 54 18.22 31.44 4.74
C THR A 54 17.59 32.69 4.07
N PRO A 55 18.38 33.73 3.74
CA PRO A 55 17.86 34.90 3.04
C PRO A 55 17.14 34.56 1.72
N GLN A 56 17.60 33.53 1.02
CA GLN A 56 16.99 33.04 -0.21
C GLN A 56 15.62 32.39 0.04
N GLN A 57 15.50 31.58 1.09
CA GLN A 57 14.20 30.99 1.48
C GLN A 57 13.22 32.08 1.93
N GLN A 58 13.69 33.06 2.71
CA GLN A 58 12.85 34.18 3.14
C GLN A 58 12.31 34.96 1.93
N ALA A 59 13.16 35.26 0.94
CA ALA A 59 12.72 35.94 -0.29
C ALA A 59 11.66 35.14 -1.07
N ILE A 60 11.70 33.81 -1.03
CA ILE A 60 10.67 32.95 -1.65
C ILE A 60 9.36 33.05 -0.87
N PHE A 61 9.41 33.02 0.46
CA PHE A 61 8.22 33.17 1.32
C PHE A 61 7.57 34.53 1.15
N ASP A 62 8.36 35.60 1.16
CA ASP A 62 7.87 36.97 0.96
C ASP A 62 7.20 37.12 -0.40
N ARG A 63 7.81 36.56 -1.45
CA ARG A 63 7.21 36.55 -2.79
C ARG A 63 5.90 35.75 -2.80
N GLY A 64 5.83 34.62 -2.10
CA GLY A 64 4.62 33.83 -1.93
C GLY A 64 3.47 34.65 -1.36
N HIS A 65 3.68 35.28 -0.20
CA HIS A 65 2.67 36.12 0.45
C HIS A 65 2.22 37.29 -0.44
N VAL A 66 3.14 37.97 -1.13
CA VAL A 66 2.78 39.05 -2.07
C VAL A 66 1.89 38.53 -3.19
N THR A 67 2.23 37.38 -3.80
CA THR A 67 1.42 36.82 -4.89
C THR A 67 0.08 36.26 -4.42
N GLU A 68 0.01 35.75 -3.20
CA GLU A 68 -1.23 35.31 -2.55
C GLU A 68 -2.18 36.50 -2.35
N GLU A 69 -1.68 37.60 -1.78
CA GLU A 69 -2.46 38.84 -1.59
C GLU A 69 -2.98 39.40 -2.92
N LEU A 70 -2.17 39.35 -3.98
CA LEU A 70 -2.59 39.79 -5.32
C LEU A 70 -3.57 38.83 -5.99
N ALA A 71 -3.48 37.52 -5.73
CA ALA A 71 -4.37 36.52 -6.29
C ALA A 71 -5.74 36.49 -5.60
N ARG A 72 -5.81 36.82 -4.30
CA ARG A 72 -7.05 36.77 -3.50
C ARG A 72 -8.21 37.55 -4.13
N PRO A 73 -8.07 38.82 -4.56
CA PRO A 73 -9.16 39.54 -5.24
C PRO A 73 -9.65 38.88 -6.52
N LEU A 74 -8.79 38.16 -7.24
CA LEU A 74 -9.17 37.43 -8.45
C LEU A 74 -10.05 36.21 -8.09
N VAL A 75 -9.71 35.52 -7.00
CA VAL A 75 -10.51 34.41 -6.49
C VAL A 75 -11.84 34.92 -5.91
N GLU A 76 -11.83 36.03 -5.19
CA GLU A 76 -13.04 36.67 -4.66
C GLU A 76 -14.00 37.09 -5.78
N GLU A 77 -13.50 37.68 -6.87
CA GLU A 77 -14.29 37.99 -8.06
C GLU A 77 -14.91 36.73 -8.68
N MET A 78 -14.17 35.63 -8.72
CA MET A 78 -14.67 34.36 -9.26
C MET A 78 -15.71 33.69 -8.36
N LEU A 79 -15.56 33.79 -7.04
CA LEU A 79 -16.49 33.23 -6.06
C LEU A 79 -17.72 34.11 -5.85
N GLY A 80 -17.58 35.43 -6.03
CA GLY A 80 -18.58 36.42 -5.62
C GLY A 80 -18.65 36.64 -4.10
N GLU A 81 -17.60 36.24 -3.37
CA GLU A 81 -17.52 36.28 -1.90
C GLU A 81 -16.13 36.71 -1.44
N GLU A 82 -16.03 37.36 -0.28
CA GLU A 82 -14.76 37.76 0.34
C GLU A 82 -14.06 36.57 1.03
N LEU A 83 -12.72 36.58 1.03
CA LEU A 83 -11.89 35.51 1.59
C LEU A 83 -10.99 36.04 2.71
N TYR A 84 -11.14 35.47 3.91
CA TYR A 84 -10.35 35.87 5.07
C TYR A 84 -9.31 34.81 5.44
N PRO A 85 -8.03 35.17 5.63
CA PRO A 85 -7.06 34.23 6.19
C PRO A 85 -7.50 33.75 7.57
N ILE A 86 -7.48 32.44 7.79
CA ILE A 86 -7.90 31.84 9.07
C ILE A 86 -6.89 30.80 9.55
N VAL A 87 -6.77 30.69 10.87
CA VAL A 87 -5.99 29.65 11.54
C VAL A 87 -6.94 28.86 12.43
N GLY A 88 -7.01 27.56 12.19
CA GLY A 88 -7.95 26.66 12.87
C GLY A 88 -7.26 25.45 13.47
N THR A 89 -7.80 24.93 14.58
CA THR A 89 -7.41 23.63 15.14
C THR A 89 -8.59 22.69 15.28
N SER A 90 -8.29 21.39 15.26
CA SER A 90 -9.21 20.29 15.56
C SER A 90 -8.41 19.16 16.20
N GLY A 91 -8.63 18.89 17.49
CA GLY A 91 -7.77 17.98 18.25
C GLY A 91 -6.31 18.48 18.29
N ASN A 92 -5.38 17.63 17.92
CA ASN A 92 -3.94 17.93 17.78
C ASN A 92 -3.54 18.46 16.38
N LEU A 93 -4.51 18.64 15.47
CA LEU A 93 -4.28 19.14 14.12
C LEU A 93 -4.48 20.66 14.05
N LEU A 94 -3.66 21.32 13.24
CA LEU A 94 -3.74 22.73 12.91
C LEU A 94 -3.76 22.92 11.40
N ALA A 95 -4.54 23.88 10.92
CA ALA A 95 -4.51 24.36 9.55
C ALA A 95 -4.39 25.90 9.56
N SER A 96 -3.46 26.42 8.78
CA SER A 96 -3.43 27.83 8.39
C SER A 96 -3.89 27.86 6.93
N MET A 97 -4.96 28.60 6.66
CA MET A 97 -5.59 28.66 5.34
C MET A 97 -5.40 30.08 4.80
N ASP A 98 -4.99 30.18 3.55
CA ASP A 98 -4.73 31.46 2.91
C ASP A 98 -6.02 32.27 2.84
N GLY A 99 -7.17 31.62 2.63
CA GLY A 99 -8.48 32.24 2.78
C GLY A 99 -9.60 31.26 3.09
N ALA A 100 -10.68 31.77 3.66
CA ALA A 100 -11.97 31.09 3.80
C ALA A 100 -13.12 32.08 3.63
N THR A 101 -14.23 31.62 3.06
CA THR A 101 -15.48 32.39 3.01
C THR A 101 -16.02 32.66 4.42
N MET A 102 -16.93 33.61 4.56
CA MET A 102 -17.51 33.95 5.87
C MET A 102 -18.21 32.76 6.55
N LEU A 103 -18.80 31.85 5.76
CA LEU A 103 -19.41 30.62 6.28
C LEU A 103 -18.39 29.50 6.55
N GLY A 104 -17.16 29.63 6.05
CA GLY A 104 -16.10 28.62 6.18
C GLY A 104 -16.37 27.34 5.38
N ASP A 105 -17.24 27.40 4.37
CA ASP A 105 -17.61 26.27 3.52
C ASP A 105 -16.69 26.10 2.29
N THR A 106 -16.03 27.19 1.87
CA THR A 106 -15.03 27.21 0.79
C THR A 106 -13.73 27.79 1.32
N LEU A 107 -12.63 27.06 1.10
CA LEU A 107 -11.28 27.51 1.41
C LEU A 107 -10.54 28.00 0.15
N PHE A 108 -9.47 28.73 0.36
CA PHE A 108 -8.51 29.18 -0.64
C PHE A 108 -7.10 28.77 -0.23
N GLU A 109 -6.36 28.19 -1.16
CA GLU A 109 -4.94 27.84 -1.02
C GLU A 109 -4.19 28.31 -2.28
N HIS A 110 -3.08 29.03 -2.07
CA HIS A 110 -2.25 29.62 -3.11
C HIS A 110 -0.88 28.95 -3.19
N LYS A 111 -0.36 28.82 -4.41
CA LYS A 111 1.03 28.49 -4.70
C LYS A 111 1.61 29.43 -5.76
N LEU A 112 2.89 29.73 -5.61
CA LEU A 112 3.67 30.45 -6.60
C LEU A 112 3.65 29.76 -7.96
N TRP A 113 3.62 30.56 -9.02
CA TRP A 113 3.63 30.08 -10.40
C TRP A 113 4.79 29.12 -10.68
N ASN A 114 4.42 27.94 -11.16
CA ASN A 114 5.32 26.94 -11.69
C ASN A 114 4.64 26.27 -12.88
N ALA A 115 5.28 26.26 -14.05
CA ALA A 115 4.65 25.76 -15.27
C ALA A 115 4.18 24.30 -15.17
N THR A 116 4.92 23.45 -14.44
CA THR A 116 4.54 22.05 -14.21
C THR A 116 3.32 21.96 -13.30
N LEU A 117 3.31 22.70 -12.19
CA LEU A 117 2.15 22.75 -11.30
C LEU A 117 0.93 23.34 -12.01
N ALA A 118 1.11 24.40 -12.80
CA ALA A 118 0.04 25.03 -13.55
C ALA A 118 -0.61 24.05 -14.54
N ALA A 119 0.21 23.28 -15.28
CA ALA A 119 -0.28 22.23 -16.17
C ALA A 119 -1.04 21.13 -15.40
N ALA A 120 -0.54 20.72 -14.23
CA ALA A 120 -1.18 19.72 -13.38
C ALA A 120 -2.54 20.20 -12.83
N VAL A 121 -2.63 21.48 -12.44
CA VAL A 121 -3.88 22.13 -12.00
C VAL A 121 -4.89 22.18 -13.14
N ILE A 122 -4.46 22.57 -14.35
CA ILE A 122 -5.33 22.55 -15.54
C ILE A 122 -5.85 21.13 -15.84
N ALA A 123 -5.02 20.12 -15.64
CA ALA A 123 -5.39 18.72 -15.83
C ALA A 123 -6.27 18.15 -14.70
N GLY A 124 -6.39 18.83 -13.56
CA GLY A 124 -7.06 18.31 -12.36
C GLY A 124 -6.29 17.22 -11.63
N GLU A 125 -4.98 17.12 -11.85
CA GLU A 125 -4.11 16.06 -11.34
C GLU A 125 -3.15 16.61 -10.27
N LEU A 126 -3.61 16.72 -9.02
CA LEU A 126 -2.75 17.13 -7.92
C LEU A 126 -1.93 15.96 -7.37
N GLU A 127 -0.63 16.19 -7.23
CA GLU A 127 0.29 15.26 -6.58
C GLU A 127 0.06 15.18 -5.05
N PRO A 128 0.45 14.07 -4.41
CA PRO A 128 0.39 13.89 -2.95
C PRO A 128 1.08 14.99 -2.14
N HIS A 129 2.11 15.60 -2.73
CA HIS A 129 2.79 16.76 -2.15
C HIS A 129 1.83 17.91 -1.81
N TYR A 130 0.74 18.08 -2.56
CA TYR A 130 -0.24 19.16 -2.36
C TYR A 130 -1.50 18.67 -1.67
N TYR A 131 -2.10 17.56 -2.13
CA TYR A 131 -3.43 17.20 -1.66
C TYR A 131 -3.47 16.78 -0.19
N TRP A 132 -2.36 16.31 0.42
CA TRP A 132 -2.35 15.99 1.85
C TRP A 132 -2.54 17.24 2.74
N GLN A 133 -2.01 18.39 2.31
CA GLN A 133 -2.28 19.66 2.98
C GLN A 133 -3.76 20.03 2.88
N LEU A 134 -4.35 19.88 1.69
CA LEU A 134 -5.76 20.21 1.44
C LEU A 134 -6.72 19.31 2.23
N GLU A 135 -6.45 18.00 2.26
CA GLU A 135 -7.21 17.03 3.06
C GLU A 135 -7.19 17.40 4.55
N GLN A 136 -6.04 17.84 5.07
CA GLN A 136 -5.96 18.29 6.46
C GLN A 136 -6.72 19.59 6.69
N GLN A 137 -6.62 20.56 5.77
CA GLN A 137 -7.39 21.81 5.87
C GLN A 137 -8.90 21.53 5.88
N LEU A 138 -9.38 20.65 4.99
CA LEU A 138 -10.78 20.22 4.94
C LEU A 138 -11.21 19.46 6.20
N LEU A 139 -10.34 18.61 6.75
CA LEU A 139 -10.60 17.90 8.01
C LEU A 139 -10.69 18.86 9.21
N VAL A 140 -9.79 19.85 9.30
CA VAL A 140 -9.75 20.79 10.43
C VAL A 140 -10.91 21.79 10.36
N SER A 141 -11.17 22.35 9.18
CA SER A 141 -12.21 23.36 8.96
C SER A 141 -13.62 22.78 8.93
N GLY A 142 -13.79 21.60 8.34
CA GLY A 142 -15.11 21.06 7.98
C GLY A 142 -15.67 21.64 6.67
N ALA A 143 -14.87 22.40 5.91
CA ALA A 143 -15.26 22.97 4.62
C ALA A 143 -15.56 21.88 3.57
N GLU A 144 -16.33 22.24 2.56
CA GLU A 144 -16.74 21.32 1.49
C GLU A 144 -15.70 21.21 0.38
N ARG A 145 -14.94 22.29 0.14
CA ARG A 145 -13.98 22.40 -0.96
C ARG A 145 -12.86 23.40 -0.68
N VAL A 146 -11.77 23.27 -1.44
CA VAL A 146 -10.69 24.25 -1.52
C VAL A 146 -10.54 24.72 -2.96
N ILE A 147 -10.45 26.03 -3.18
CA ILE A 147 -10.00 26.61 -4.44
C ILE A 147 -8.48 26.67 -4.39
N PHE A 148 -7.83 25.75 -5.11
CA PHE A 148 -6.39 25.67 -5.21
C PHE A 148 -5.90 26.49 -6.41
N VAL A 149 -5.02 27.46 -6.17
CA VAL A 149 -4.53 28.40 -7.18
C VAL A 149 -3.03 28.29 -7.34
N CYS A 150 -2.58 28.26 -8.59
CA CYS A 150 -1.18 28.44 -8.97
C CYS A 150 -1.08 29.76 -9.77
N SER A 151 -0.42 30.77 -9.21
CA SER A 151 -0.31 32.07 -9.89
C SER A 151 0.93 32.88 -9.52
N ASP A 152 1.21 33.91 -10.31
CA ASP A 152 2.18 34.97 -9.98
C ASP A 152 1.49 36.26 -9.47
N GLY A 153 0.20 36.16 -9.12
CA GLY A 153 -0.62 37.31 -8.70
C GLY A 153 -1.25 38.09 -9.86
N THR A 154 -0.98 37.74 -11.13
CA THR A 154 -1.58 38.39 -12.31
C THR A 154 -2.63 37.51 -12.96
N ARG A 155 -3.51 38.09 -13.80
CA ARG A 155 -4.51 37.31 -14.57
C ARG A 155 -3.89 36.45 -15.68
N ASP A 156 -2.73 36.83 -16.19
CA ASP A 156 -2.07 36.14 -17.31
C ASP A 156 -1.52 34.77 -16.89
N ASN A 157 -0.98 34.71 -15.67
CA ASN A 157 -0.47 33.48 -15.06
C ASN A 157 -1.33 33.12 -13.85
N PHE A 158 -2.61 32.80 -14.10
CA PHE A 158 -3.56 32.38 -13.09
C PHE A 158 -4.27 31.11 -13.55
N VAL A 159 -4.03 30.02 -12.84
CA VAL A 159 -4.80 28.78 -13.02
C VAL A 159 -5.30 28.29 -11.67
N HIS A 160 -6.48 27.68 -11.68
CA HIS A 160 -7.11 27.21 -10.46
C HIS A 160 -7.83 25.89 -10.71
N MET A 161 -8.10 25.15 -9.64
CA MET A 161 -9.01 24.02 -9.64
C MET A 161 -9.78 23.95 -8.33
N GLU A 162 -10.95 23.33 -8.38
CA GLU A 162 -11.70 22.96 -7.18
C GLU A 162 -11.20 21.60 -6.68
N TYR A 163 -10.81 21.55 -5.41
CA TYR A 163 -10.46 20.32 -4.71
C TYR A 163 -11.56 19.98 -3.69
N ARG A 164 -12.00 18.71 -3.68
CA ARG A 164 -12.96 18.17 -2.71
C ARG A 164 -12.36 16.97 -1.98
N PRO A 165 -12.82 16.68 -0.74
CA PRO A 165 -12.38 15.50 -0.01
C PRO A 165 -12.54 14.24 -0.85
N VAL A 166 -11.50 13.42 -0.91
CA VAL A 166 -11.56 12.10 -1.57
C VAL A 166 -11.79 11.03 -0.52
N ALA A 167 -12.79 10.18 -0.74
CA ALA A 167 -13.13 9.09 0.18
C ALA A 167 -11.90 8.24 0.52
N GLY A 168 -11.69 7.97 1.81
CA GLY A 168 -10.55 7.20 2.31
C GLY A 168 -9.29 8.03 2.60
N ARG A 169 -9.12 9.23 2.03
CA ARG A 169 -7.91 10.05 2.29
C ARG A 169 -7.88 10.64 3.69
N ARG A 170 -9.02 11.08 4.20
CA ARG A 170 -9.14 11.59 5.57
C ARG A 170 -8.73 10.54 6.60
N GLU A 171 -9.21 9.32 6.42
CA GLU A 171 -8.88 8.18 7.27
C GLU A 171 -7.38 7.85 7.18
N GLN A 172 -6.80 7.86 5.98
CA GLN A 172 -5.36 7.67 5.77
C GLN A 172 -4.53 8.77 6.44
N LEU A 173 -4.95 10.03 6.35
CA LEU A 173 -4.26 11.16 6.97
C LEU A 173 -4.24 11.04 8.50
N VAL A 174 -5.40 10.71 9.10
CA VAL A 174 -5.51 10.52 10.55
C VAL A 174 -4.65 9.33 11.00
N ALA A 175 -4.70 8.21 10.28
CA ALA A 175 -3.86 7.05 10.57
C ALA A 175 -2.37 7.36 10.39
N GLY A 176 -2.03 8.20 9.40
CA GLY A 176 -0.68 8.71 9.18
C GLY A 176 -0.15 9.49 10.39
N TRP A 177 -0.93 10.44 10.90
CA TRP A 177 -0.56 11.19 12.10
C TRP A 177 -0.44 10.30 13.34
N ALA A 178 -1.32 9.32 13.51
CA ALA A 178 -1.22 8.35 14.60
C ALA A 178 0.09 7.53 14.51
N GLN A 179 0.43 7.02 13.32
CA GLN A 179 1.70 6.32 13.11
C GLN A 179 2.91 7.24 13.31
N PHE A 180 2.78 8.51 12.91
CA PHE A 180 3.82 9.52 13.13
C PHE A 180 4.05 9.80 14.61
N GLU A 181 3.01 9.87 15.43
CA GLU A 181 3.14 9.98 16.89
C GLU A 181 3.85 8.78 17.51
N GLU A 182 3.50 7.56 17.09
CA GLU A 182 4.19 6.35 17.54
C GLU A 182 5.67 6.36 17.17
N ASP A 183 5.97 6.67 15.91
CA ASP A 183 7.35 6.75 15.42
C ASP A 183 8.12 7.87 16.13
N LEU A 184 7.50 9.03 16.39
CA LEU A 184 8.08 10.13 17.16
C LEU A 184 8.44 9.70 18.58
N GLY A 185 7.62 8.85 19.19
CA GLY A 185 7.90 8.23 20.49
C GLY A 185 9.19 7.41 20.48
N ALA A 186 9.36 6.57 19.45
CA ALA A 186 10.52 5.70 19.27
C ALA A 186 11.73 6.35 18.57
N PHE A 187 11.56 7.55 18.01
CA PHE A 187 12.59 8.19 17.19
C PHE A 187 13.82 8.61 18.00
N GLU A 188 14.98 8.13 17.56
CA GLU A 188 16.29 8.55 18.06
C GLU A 188 16.91 9.56 17.11
N VAL A 189 17.24 10.75 17.64
CA VAL A 189 17.86 11.81 16.87
C VAL A 189 19.28 11.41 16.52
N LYS A 190 19.51 11.09 15.24
CA LYS A 190 20.85 10.88 14.70
C LYS A 190 21.42 12.23 14.26
N GLU A 191 22.67 12.52 14.62
CA GLU A 191 23.35 13.72 14.13
C GLU A 191 23.47 13.67 12.61
N SER A 192 22.71 14.53 11.92
CA SER A 192 22.90 14.84 10.50
C SER A 192 24.26 15.53 10.34
N LYS A 193 25.20 14.89 9.65
CA LYS A 193 26.48 15.51 9.30
C LYS A 193 26.36 16.22 7.94
N VAL A 194 26.97 17.41 7.91
CA VAL A 194 27.13 18.37 6.81
C VAL A 194 27.43 17.70 5.46
N GLU A 195 27.10 18.39 4.35
CA GLU A 195 27.43 18.01 2.98
C GLU A 195 28.72 17.20 2.88
N VAL A 196 28.54 15.95 2.46
CA VAL A 196 29.60 14.96 2.44
C VAL A 196 30.56 15.25 1.28
N ILE A 197 31.55 16.10 1.56
CA ILE A 197 32.69 16.31 0.66
C ILE A 197 33.77 15.33 1.08
N GLY A 198 33.99 14.30 0.26
CA GLY A 198 35.08 13.35 0.53
C GLY A 198 36.44 14.07 0.66
N ALA A 199 37.34 13.53 1.47
CA ALA A 199 38.73 13.95 1.55
C ALA A 199 39.61 12.80 1.02
N ALA A 200 40.61 13.16 0.21
CA ALA A 200 41.69 12.24 -0.11
C ALA A 200 42.78 12.34 0.98
N PRO A 201 43.63 11.32 1.15
CA PRO A 201 44.79 11.42 2.02
C PRO A 201 45.72 12.58 1.61
N ASP A 202 46.54 13.04 2.55
CA ASP A 202 47.57 14.06 2.29
C ASP A 202 48.45 13.64 1.10
N GLN A 203 48.85 14.63 0.29
CA GLN A 203 49.71 14.35 -0.85
C GLN A 203 51.07 13.82 -0.38
N LEU A 204 51.51 12.72 -0.99
CA LEU A 204 52.86 12.22 -0.79
C LEU A 204 53.90 13.30 -1.17
N PRO A 205 55.05 13.38 -0.47
CA PRO A 205 56.11 14.34 -0.78
C PRO A 205 56.60 14.13 -2.21
N ALA A 206 57.15 15.17 -2.85
CA ALA A 206 57.69 15.03 -4.20
C ALA A 206 58.85 13.99 -4.21
N LEU A 207 58.73 12.98 -5.07
CA LEU A 207 59.78 11.99 -5.30
C LEU A 207 60.92 12.65 -6.09
N ARG A 208 62.12 12.75 -5.50
CA ARG A 208 63.32 13.33 -6.11
C ARG A 208 64.31 12.22 -6.41
N ILE A 209 64.68 12.10 -7.69
CA ILE A 209 65.67 11.14 -8.17
C ILE A 209 66.64 11.91 -9.08
N GLU A 210 67.93 11.94 -8.75
CA GLU A 210 68.99 12.50 -9.59
C GLU A 210 69.86 11.39 -10.16
N VAL A 211 70.03 11.39 -11.49
CA VAL A 211 70.75 10.34 -12.22
C VAL A 211 71.79 10.97 -13.16
N THR A 212 73.05 10.56 -13.01
CA THR A 212 74.13 10.82 -13.98
C THR A 212 75.01 9.58 -14.10
N GLY A 213 74.66 8.63 -14.98
CA GLY A 213 75.35 7.33 -15.09
C GLY A 213 75.17 6.37 -13.91
N MET A 214 74.82 6.89 -12.72
CA MET A 214 74.38 6.22 -11.50
C MET A 214 73.51 7.18 -10.67
N VAL A 215 72.76 6.69 -9.68
CA VAL A 215 71.97 7.56 -8.77
C VAL A 215 72.91 8.39 -7.89
N THR A 216 72.82 9.71 -7.98
CA THR A 216 73.68 10.65 -7.21
C THR A 216 73.03 11.12 -5.93
N ALA A 217 71.70 11.29 -5.91
CA ALA A 217 70.91 11.65 -4.74
C ALA A 217 69.46 11.18 -4.90
N SER A 218 68.85 10.71 -3.80
CA SER A 218 67.45 10.26 -3.79
C SER A 218 66.84 10.41 -2.40
N ASN A 219 65.56 10.79 -2.33
CA ASN A 219 64.77 10.78 -1.09
C ASN A 219 63.90 9.53 -0.92
N LEU A 220 64.21 8.45 -1.64
CA LEU A 220 63.37 7.27 -1.79
C LEU A 220 63.01 6.56 -0.48
N ASP A 221 63.97 6.40 0.46
CA ASP A 221 63.69 5.70 1.72
C ASP A 221 62.70 6.48 2.60
N ALA A 222 62.87 7.80 2.67
CA ALA A 222 61.95 8.69 3.39
C ALA A 222 60.57 8.74 2.70
N PHE A 223 60.54 8.79 1.37
CA PHE A 223 59.31 8.73 0.59
C PHE A 223 58.58 7.39 0.81
N LYS A 224 59.31 6.26 0.78
CA LYS A 224 58.75 4.92 1.03
C LYS A 224 58.15 4.80 2.42
N ALA A 225 58.89 5.21 3.45
CA ALA A 225 58.42 5.14 4.83
C ALA A 225 57.11 5.93 5.00
N HIS A 226 57.06 7.16 4.48
CA HIS A 226 55.88 8.00 4.58
C HIS A 226 54.71 7.47 3.75
N ALA A 227 54.96 6.97 2.54
CA ALA A 227 53.91 6.37 1.72
C ALA A 227 53.25 5.17 2.40
N LEU A 228 54.05 4.28 3.01
CA LEU A 228 53.54 3.13 3.77
C LEU A 228 52.73 3.55 5.00
N GLU A 229 53.16 4.60 5.70
CA GLU A 229 52.43 5.18 6.83
C GLU A 229 51.06 5.72 6.37
N VAL A 230 51.02 6.53 5.31
CA VAL A 230 49.77 7.06 4.74
C VAL A 230 48.83 5.92 4.32
N PHE A 231 49.33 4.89 3.63
CA PHE A 231 48.50 3.75 3.23
C PHE A 231 47.95 2.96 4.42
N SER A 232 48.70 2.86 5.52
CA SER A 232 48.27 2.17 6.73
C SER A 232 47.14 2.90 7.48
N ASN A 233 47.06 4.23 7.32
CA ASN A 233 46.04 5.08 7.96
C ASN A 233 44.75 5.21 7.14
N ILE A 234 44.67 4.60 5.95
CA ILE A 234 43.45 4.60 5.13
C ILE A 234 42.35 3.81 5.83
N ASN A 235 41.22 4.48 6.12
CA ASN A 235 40.06 3.84 6.74
C ASN A 235 39.47 2.73 5.84
N THR A 236 39.34 1.52 6.38
CA THR A 236 38.67 0.39 5.74
C THR A 236 37.34 0.01 6.38
N GLU A 237 36.97 0.67 7.48
CA GLU A 237 35.68 0.50 8.15
C GLU A 237 34.69 1.57 7.68
N LEU A 238 33.94 1.26 6.63
CA LEU A 238 32.97 2.19 6.04
C LEU A 238 31.61 2.07 6.72
N LYS A 239 31.20 3.09 7.48
CA LYS A 239 29.95 3.10 8.25
C LYS A 239 29.03 4.25 7.89
N THR A 240 29.60 5.40 7.56
CA THR A 240 28.88 6.66 7.32
C THR A 240 29.00 7.08 5.87
N ASP A 241 28.11 7.97 5.41
CA ASP A 241 28.20 8.54 4.06
C ASP A 241 29.56 9.23 3.82
N GLN A 242 30.15 9.86 4.85
CA GLN A 242 31.50 10.44 4.80
C GLN A 242 32.58 9.38 4.56
N ASP A 243 32.53 8.24 5.24
CA ASP A 243 33.50 7.17 4.99
C ASP A 243 33.45 6.71 3.53
N PHE A 244 32.26 6.63 2.93
CA PHE A 244 32.11 6.26 1.52
C PHE A 244 32.66 7.34 0.57
N ALA A 245 32.40 8.61 0.84
CA ALA A 245 32.91 9.69 0.02
C ALA A 245 34.44 9.83 0.11
N ASP A 246 35.00 9.68 1.30
CA ASP A 246 36.45 9.65 1.55
C ASP A 246 37.07 8.45 0.85
N ALA A 247 36.46 7.27 0.96
CA ALA A 247 36.93 6.07 0.32
C ALA A 247 36.95 6.19 -1.21
N GLU A 248 35.90 6.75 -1.83
CA GLU A 248 35.86 6.98 -3.28
C GLU A 248 36.96 7.94 -3.75
N LYS A 249 37.20 9.03 -3.00
CA LYS A 249 38.32 9.95 -3.32
C LYS A 249 39.67 9.30 -3.08
N THR A 250 39.81 8.49 -2.05
CA THR A 250 41.04 7.76 -1.73
C THR A 250 41.35 6.71 -2.80
N VAL A 251 40.35 5.99 -3.33
CA VAL A 251 40.53 5.06 -4.47
C VAL A 251 41.09 5.78 -5.68
N LYS A 252 40.56 6.98 -6.01
CA LYS A 252 41.07 7.80 -7.11
C LYS A 252 42.50 8.26 -6.82
N TRP A 253 42.75 8.78 -5.63
CA TRP A 253 44.07 9.25 -5.19
C TRP A 253 45.14 8.14 -5.26
N CYS A 254 44.84 6.91 -4.83
CA CYS A 254 45.76 5.78 -4.98
C CYS A 254 46.08 5.48 -6.46
N GLY A 255 45.10 5.63 -7.36
CA GLY A 255 45.32 5.49 -8.80
C GLY A 255 46.27 6.57 -9.34
N ASP A 256 46.08 7.82 -8.93
CA ASP A 256 46.98 8.91 -9.31
C ASP A 256 48.42 8.69 -8.77
N VAL A 257 48.56 8.11 -7.57
CA VAL A 257 49.87 7.71 -6.99
C VAL A 257 50.51 6.58 -7.81
N GLU A 258 49.75 5.56 -8.19
CA GLU A 258 50.22 4.47 -9.08
C GLU A 258 50.77 5.04 -10.40
N ASP A 259 50.05 5.96 -11.03
CA ASP A 259 50.46 6.58 -12.30
C ASP A 259 51.74 7.43 -12.15
N ARG A 260 51.87 8.21 -11.06
CA ARG A 260 53.08 9.00 -10.78
C ARG A 260 54.30 8.11 -10.52
N LEU A 261 54.14 7.01 -9.79
CA LEU A 261 55.21 6.05 -9.54
C LEU A 261 55.65 5.34 -10.82
N LYS A 262 54.70 4.97 -11.68
CA LYS A 262 54.99 4.42 -13.01
C LYS A 262 55.78 5.40 -13.88
N ALA A 263 55.35 6.66 -13.95
CA ALA A 263 56.05 7.69 -14.69
C ALA A 263 57.48 7.93 -14.17
N ALA A 264 57.67 7.93 -12.84
CA ALA A 264 58.99 8.04 -12.23
C ALA A 264 59.90 6.86 -12.59
N LYS A 265 59.36 5.64 -12.64
CA LYS A 265 60.09 4.44 -13.07
C LYS A 265 60.52 4.52 -14.53
N GLU A 266 59.62 4.92 -15.43
CA GLU A 266 59.90 5.09 -16.86
C GLU A 266 60.99 6.16 -17.10
N HIS A 267 60.91 7.28 -16.36
CA HIS A 267 61.93 8.32 -16.41
C HIS A 267 63.31 7.78 -15.97
N ALA A 268 63.38 7.03 -14.86
CA ALA A 268 64.63 6.44 -14.38
C ALA A 268 65.20 5.36 -15.33
N LEU A 269 64.35 4.56 -15.98
CA LEU A 269 64.74 3.57 -16.99
C LEU A 269 65.41 4.21 -18.21
N SER A 270 65.03 5.43 -18.58
CA SER A 270 65.60 6.13 -19.73
C SER A 270 67.06 6.58 -19.55
N GLN A 271 67.56 6.59 -18.30
CA GLN A 271 68.84 7.24 -17.98
C GLN A 271 69.99 6.30 -17.58
N THR A 272 69.78 5.01 -17.32
CA THR A 272 70.85 4.05 -16.89
C THR A 272 70.43 2.56 -16.91
N GLU A 273 71.39 1.62 -17.05
CA GLU A 273 71.15 0.16 -17.13
C GLU A 273 71.22 -0.61 -15.78
N SER A 274 71.57 -0.01 -14.64
CA SER A 274 71.59 -0.75 -13.35
C SER A 274 71.16 0.09 -12.14
N ILE A 275 69.86 0.08 -11.83
CA ILE A 275 69.33 0.65 -10.58
C ILE A 275 68.24 -0.26 -9.97
N ASP A 276 68.62 -1.48 -9.59
CA ASP A 276 67.71 -2.51 -9.04
C ASP A 276 67.02 -2.07 -7.74
N ALA A 277 67.73 -1.39 -6.83
CA ALA A 277 67.17 -0.95 -5.54
C ALA A 277 66.08 0.12 -5.70
N LEU A 278 66.24 1.05 -6.65
CA LEU A 278 65.25 2.08 -6.95
C LEU A 278 63.97 1.45 -7.51
N PHE A 279 64.12 0.53 -8.47
CA PHE A 279 62.98 -0.15 -9.09
C PHE A 279 62.22 -1.00 -8.07
N LYS A 280 62.92 -1.74 -7.20
CA LYS A 280 62.29 -2.50 -6.12
C LYS A 280 61.48 -1.61 -5.18
N ALA A 281 62.02 -0.48 -4.74
CA ALA A 281 61.28 0.41 -3.84
C ALA A 281 60.08 1.09 -4.52
N ILE A 282 60.20 1.52 -5.79
CA ILE A 282 59.04 2.04 -6.54
C ILE A 282 57.98 0.95 -6.74
N ASP A 283 58.39 -0.26 -7.12
CA ASP A 283 57.50 -1.39 -7.31
C ASP A 283 56.79 -1.79 -6.02
N ASP A 284 57.49 -1.79 -4.89
CA ASP A 284 56.90 -2.06 -3.57
C ASP A 284 55.81 -1.04 -3.21
N ILE A 285 56.07 0.26 -3.41
CA ILE A 285 55.10 1.32 -3.09
C ILE A 285 53.92 1.27 -4.06
N ALA A 286 54.16 1.04 -5.35
CA ALA A 286 53.11 0.90 -6.35
C ALA A 286 52.25 -0.34 -6.09
N ALA A 287 52.85 -1.44 -5.67
CA ALA A 287 52.14 -2.65 -5.27
C ALA A 287 51.26 -2.41 -4.04
N GLU A 288 51.76 -1.65 -3.05
CA GLU A 288 50.98 -1.27 -1.87
C GLU A 288 49.80 -0.36 -2.21
N ALA A 289 50.04 0.70 -2.99
CA ALA A 289 49.00 1.62 -3.47
C ALA A 289 47.89 0.85 -4.22
N ARG A 290 48.30 -0.03 -5.13
CA ARG A 290 47.39 -0.90 -5.88
C ARG A 290 46.61 -1.85 -4.98
N ARG A 291 47.28 -2.47 -4.00
CA ARG A 291 46.62 -3.36 -3.03
C ARG A 291 45.54 -2.58 -2.27
N LYS A 292 45.88 -1.41 -1.72
CA LYS A 292 44.91 -0.60 -0.97
C LYS A 292 43.77 -0.09 -1.83
N ARG A 293 44.05 0.35 -3.06
CA ARG A 293 43.01 0.78 -4.01
C ARG A 293 42.02 -0.33 -4.30
N LEU A 294 42.50 -1.53 -4.64
CA LEU A 294 41.64 -2.67 -4.98
C LEU A 294 40.84 -3.16 -3.77
N GLU A 295 41.45 -3.17 -2.59
CA GLU A 295 40.78 -3.50 -1.33
C GLU A 295 39.66 -2.50 -1.04
N LEU A 296 39.95 -1.19 -1.11
CA LEU A 296 39.00 -0.14 -0.80
C LEU A 296 37.87 -0.05 -1.83
N ASP A 297 38.16 -0.19 -3.13
CA ASP A 297 37.13 -0.26 -4.18
C ASP A 297 36.18 -1.46 -3.99
N LYS A 298 36.73 -2.61 -3.61
CA LYS A 298 35.93 -3.80 -3.28
C LYS A 298 35.10 -3.58 -2.02
N LEU A 299 35.66 -2.97 -0.98
CA LEU A 299 34.97 -2.64 0.27
C LEU A 299 33.81 -1.66 0.03
N VAL A 300 34.03 -0.58 -0.74
CA VAL A 300 32.99 0.39 -1.09
C VAL A 300 31.82 -0.30 -1.78
N LYS A 301 32.10 -1.13 -2.80
CA LYS A 301 31.06 -1.86 -3.55
C LYS A 301 30.31 -2.84 -2.64
N SER A 302 31.04 -3.70 -1.95
CA SER A 302 30.46 -4.74 -1.09
C SER A 302 29.65 -4.14 0.06
N ARG A 303 30.17 -3.09 0.73
CA ARG A 303 29.51 -2.49 1.89
C ARG A 303 28.27 -1.69 1.50
N LYS A 304 28.26 -1.00 0.35
CA LYS A 304 27.04 -0.35 -0.16
C LYS A 304 25.92 -1.35 -0.41
N ASP A 305 26.24 -2.50 -1.00
CA ASP A 305 25.25 -3.57 -1.22
C ASP A 305 24.79 -4.20 0.10
N SER A 306 25.70 -4.42 1.05
CA SER A 306 25.36 -4.90 2.39
C SER A 306 24.44 -3.93 3.14
N ILE A 307 24.75 -2.64 3.17
CA ILE A 307 23.92 -1.62 3.86
C ILE A 307 22.52 -1.56 3.25
N ARG A 308 22.40 -1.58 1.92
CA ARG A 308 21.08 -1.64 1.27
C ARG A 308 20.27 -2.85 1.70
N THR A 309 20.93 -4.00 1.80
CA THR A 309 20.30 -5.24 2.25
C THR A 309 19.91 -5.17 3.72
N GLU A 310 20.79 -4.65 4.58
CA GLU A 310 20.56 -4.42 6.02
C GLU A 310 19.32 -3.54 6.23
N ILE A 311 19.24 -2.37 5.58
CA ILE A 311 18.10 -1.44 5.69
C ILE A 311 16.78 -2.11 5.27
N VAL A 312 16.78 -2.83 4.14
CA VAL A 312 15.58 -3.55 3.66
C VAL A 312 15.16 -4.64 4.64
N MET A 313 16.10 -5.40 5.18
CA MET A 313 15.83 -6.47 6.14
C MET A 313 15.33 -5.93 7.47
N ASP A 314 15.91 -4.84 7.97
CA ASP A 314 15.51 -4.21 9.22
C ASP A 314 14.10 -3.62 9.11
N ALA A 315 13.78 -2.94 8.01
CA ALA A 315 12.42 -2.44 7.76
C ALA A 315 11.40 -3.59 7.64
N ALA A 316 11.73 -4.67 6.93
CA ALA A 316 10.87 -5.84 6.83
C ALA A 316 10.65 -6.53 8.19
N LYS A 317 11.70 -6.63 9.01
CA LYS A 317 11.61 -7.17 10.37
C LYS A 317 10.75 -6.28 11.27
N ALA A 318 10.88 -4.97 11.18
CA ALA A 318 10.06 -4.02 11.92
C ALA A 318 8.57 -4.12 11.54
N LEU A 319 8.27 -4.28 10.24
CA LEU A 319 6.90 -4.53 9.78
C LEU A 319 6.36 -5.86 10.31
N GLN A 320 7.15 -6.94 10.26
CA GLN A 320 6.73 -8.23 10.79
C GLN A 320 6.45 -8.17 12.29
N ALA A 321 7.30 -7.47 13.07
CA ALA A 321 7.07 -7.28 14.50
C ALA A 321 5.75 -6.53 14.78
N HIS A 322 5.40 -5.54 13.95
CA HIS A 322 4.11 -4.85 14.03
C HIS A 322 2.93 -5.77 13.72
N ILE A 323 3.04 -6.60 12.68
CA ILE A 323 2.03 -7.60 12.32
C ILE A 323 1.86 -8.62 13.46
N ASP A 324 2.94 -9.09 14.07
CA ASP A 324 2.91 -10.02 15.19
C ASP A 324 2.20 -9.42 16.42
N GLN A 325 2.42 -8.12 16.68
CA GLN A 325 1.69 -7.38 17.72
C GLN A 325 0.19 -7.32 17.43
N ILE A 326 -0.20 -7.08 16.17
CA ILE A 326 -1.61 -7.12 15.78
C ILE A 326 -2.18 -8.54 15.95
N ASP A 327 -1.49 -9.56 15.44
CA ASP A 327 -1.91 -10.97 15.54
C ASP A 327 -2.16 -11.42 16.98
N ALA A 328 -1.33 -10.95 17.93
CA ALA A 328 -1.52 -11.21 19.35
C ALA A 328 -2.89 -10.72 19.88
N THR A 329 -3.48 -9.69 19.25
CA THR A 329 -4.80 -9.16 19.61
C THR A 329 -5.97 -9.91 18.97
N LEU A 330 -5.73 -10.80 17.98
CA LEU A 330 -6.79 -11.44 17.17
C LEU A 330 -7.27 -12.79 17.75
N GLY A 331 -6.95 -13.10 19.00
CA GLY A 331 -7.44 -14.30 19.68
C GLY A 331 -6.83 -15.62 19.17
N GLY A 332 -5.68 -15.56 18.49
CA GLY A 332 -4.79 -16.70 18.19
C GLY A 332 -5.23 -17.67 17.10
N LYS A 333 -6.52 -17.70 16.72
CA LYS A 333 -7.02 -18.52 15.60
C LYS A 333 -6.99 -17.77 14.26
N ILE A 334 -7.20 -16.46 14.30
CA ILE A 334 -7.14 -15.61 13.13
C ILE A 334 -5.72 -15.05 13.00
N ARG A 335 -5.28 -14.90 11.76
CA ARG A 335 -4.01 -14.25 11.41
C ARG A 335 -4.24 -13.11 10.43
N MET A 336 -3.36 -12.13 10.49
CA MET A 336 -3.27 -11.06 9.53
C MET A 336 -2.97 -11.60 8.12
N PRO A 337 -3.63 -11.08 7.08
CA PRO A 337 -3.21 -11.36 5.71
C PRO A 337 -1.86 -10.71 5.43
N LYS A 338 -1.22 -11.13 4.33
CA LYS A 338 0.06 -10.55 3.91
C LYS A 338 -0.13 -9.06 3.56
N VAL A 339 0.58 -8.20 4.28
CA VAL A 339 0.69 -6.78 3.95
C VAL A 339 1.81 -6.58 2.94
N HIS A 340 1.49 -6.00 1.79
CA HIS A 340 2.47 -5.76 0.74
C HIS A 340 3.31 -4.52 1.05
N ALA A 341 4.63 -4.72 1.22
CA ALA A 341 5.63 -3.67 1.33
C ALA A 341 6.81 -3.98 0.42
N ASN A 342 7.23 -3.01 -0.39
CA ASN A 342 8.32 -3.17 -1.34
C ASN A 342 9.46 -2.20 -1.02
N PHE A 343 10.16 -2.48 0.08
CA PHE A 343 11.30 -1.69 0.53
C PHE A 343 12.40 -1.61 -0.54
N ALA A 344 12.63 -2.68 -1.30
CA ALA A 344 13.65 -2.70 -2.35
C ALA A 344 13.37 -1.69 -3.47
N GLU A 345 12.11 -1.57 -3.90
CA GLU A 345 11.73 -0.54 -4.88
C GLU A 345 11.73 0.86 -4.25
N ALA A 346 11.33 1.00 -2.99
CA ALA A 346 11.33 2.29 -2.28
C ALA A 346 12.74 2.91 -2.19
N ILE A 347 13.77 2.09 -1.93
CA ILE A 347 15.15 2.55 -1.83
C ILE A 347 15.87 2.66 -3.19
N LYS A 348 15.21 2.33 -4.30
CA LYS A 348 15.82 2.30 -5.62
C LYS A 348 16.27 3.69 -6.07
N GLY A 349 17.46 3.75 -6.65
CA GLY A 349 18.06 5.01 -7.12
C GLY A 349 18.63 5.90 -6.01
N LYS A 350 18.42 5.56 -4.73
CA LYS A 350 18.99 6.28 -3.59
C LYS A 350 20.48 5.96 -3.42
N ARG A 351 21.25 6.98 -3.09
CA ARG A 351 22.73 6.95 -3.16
C ARG A 351 23.41 7.05 -1.80
N THR A 352 22.80 7.77 -0.87
CA THR A 352 23.32 7.97 0.49
C THR A 352 22.55 7.12 1.49
N ILE A 353 23.18 6.76 2.60
CA ILE A 353 22.58 5.99 3.69
C ILE A 353 21.35 6.71 4.23
N ASP A 354 21.43 8.02 4.42
CA ASP A 354 20.30 8.82 4.90
C ASP A 354 19.10 8.74 3.94
N SER A 355 19.34 8.87 2.63
CA SER A 355 18.27 8.77 1.62
C SER A 355 17.66 7.35 1.51
N LEU A 356 18.46 6.31 1.81
CA LEU A 356 18.00 4.92 1.88
C LEU A 356 17.09 4.71 3.10
N ASN A 357 17.53 5.15 4.28
CA ASN A 357 16.75 5.06 5.52
C ASN A 357 15.43 5.81 5.38
N GLU A 358 15.46 7.07 4.95
CA GLU A 358 14.25 7.88 4.76
C GLU A 358 13.21 7.18 3.87
N SER A 359 13.66 6.60 2.75
CA SER A 359 12.74 5.95 1.81
C SER A 359 12.20 4.63 2.35
N ALA A 360 13.01 3.89 3.13
CA ALA A 360 12.59 2.68 3.81
C ALA A 360 11.62 2.97 4.98
N ASP A 361 11.88 4.02 5.76
CA ASP A 361 11.06 4.44 6.90
C ASP A 361 9.70 4.96 6.45
N ALA A 362 9.64 5.75 5.37
CA ALA A 362 8.38 6.20 4.79
C ALA A 362 7.53 5.01 4.28
N GLU A 363 8.16 4.05 3.61
CA GLU A 363 7.49 2.82 3.14
C GLU A 363 7.05 1.93 4.31
N LEU A 364 7.84 1.87 5.39
CA LEU A 364 7.49 1.15 6.62
C LEU A 364 6.27 1.78 7.29
N ALA A 365 6.23 3.11 7.42
CA ALA A 365 5.10 3.83 8.00
C ALA A 365 3.82 3.56 7.19
N ARG A 366 3.86 3.67 5.85
CA ARG A 366 2.74 3.29 4.97
C ARG A 366 2.26 1.86 5.22
N ALA A 367 3.20 0.90 5.29
CA ALA A 367 2.87 -0.50 5.48
C ALA A 367 2.26 -0.78 6.86
N LYS A 368 2.75 -0.13 7.92
CA LYS A 368 2.17 -0.23 9.27
C LYS A 368 0.77 0.35 9.32
N ILE A 369 0.53 1.50 8.69
CA ILE A 369 -0.80 2.12 8.59
C ILE A 369 -1.79 1.15 7.96
N GLU A 370 -1.42 0.52 6.84
CA GLU A 370 -2.27 -0.45 6.16
C GLU A 370 -2.48 -1.72 7.01
N ALA A 371 -1.44 -2.21 7.68
CA ALA A 371 -1.54 -3.34 8.59
C ALA A 371 -2.52 -3.04 9.74
N SER A 372 -2.39 -1.89 10.38
CA SER A 372 -3.28 -1.46 11.47
C SER A 372 -4.72 -1.34 10.99
N ARG A 373 -4.96 -0.74 9.83
CA ARG A 373 -6.30 -0.63 9.21
C ARG A 373 -6.96 -1.99 9.00
N ILE A 374 -6.22 -2.95 8.45
CA ILE A 374 -6.70 -4.33 8.27
C ILE A 374 -6.96 -4.99 9.62
N GLY A 375 -6.05 -4.80 10.59
CA GLY A 375 -6.19 -5.33 11.94
C GLY A 375 -7.46 -4.83 12.64
N ASP A 376 -7.75 -3.54 12.53
CA ASP A 376 -8.96 -2.93 13.10
C ASP A 376 -10.24 -3.45 12.46
N LEU A 377 -10.27 -3.60 11.13
CA LEU A 377 -11.38 -4.25 10.43
C LEU A 377 -11.60 -5.68 10.94
N ILE A 378 -10.54 -6.46 11.09
CA ILE A 378 -10.63 -7.84 11.58
C ILE A 378 -11.13 -7.87 13.03
N ARG A 379 -10.65 -6.97 13.90
CA ARG A 379 -11.11 -6.86 15.29
C ARG A 379 -12.60 -6.53 15.36
N LEU A 380 -13.05 -5.55 14.57
CA LEU A 380 -14.47 -5.18 14.45
C LEU A 380 -15.31 -6.38 14.02
N ASN A 381 -14.88 -7.06 12.96
CA ASN A 381 -15.56 -8.23 12.41
C ASN A 381 -15.60 -9.42 13.38
N LEU A 382 -14.52 -9.64 14.13
CA LEU A 382 -14.47 -10.64 15.20
C LEU A 382 -15.43 -10.31 16.34
N ALA A 383 -15.54 -9.04 16.72
CA ALA A 383 -16.52 -8.61 17.71
C ALA A 383 -17.95 -8.89 17.23
N SER A 384 -18.30 -8.47 16.00
CA SER A 384 -19.61 -8.74 15.40
C SER A 384 -19.92 -10.24 15.29
N LEU A 385 -18.94 -11.06 14.88
CA LEU A 385 -19.10 -12.51 14.79
C LEU A 385 -19.36 -13.13 16.18
N ASN A 386 -18.58 -12.73 17.18
CA ASN A 386 -18.72 -13.26 18.54
C ASN A 386 -20.05 -12.88 19.19
N GLU A 387 -20.56 -11.68 18.89
CA GLU A 387 -21.86 -11.21 19.37
C GLU A 387 -23.02 -11.94 18.69
N LEU A 388 -23.05 -11.95 17.35
CA LEU A 388 -24.17 -12.49 16.58
C LEU A 388 -24.22 -14.02 16.59
N ALA A 389 -23.06 -14.69 16.55
CA ALA A 389 -22.95 -16.14 16.46
C ALA A 389 -22.60 -16.80 17.79
N ALA A 390 -22.88 -16.18 18.95
CA ALA A 390 -22.49 -16.67 20.27
C ALA A 390 -22.83 -18.16 20.49
N ASN A 391 -24.05 -18.59 20.09
CA ASN A 391 -24.54 -19.96 20.19
C ASN A 391 -24.30 -20.81 18.92
N HIS A 392 -23.81 -20.19 17.85
CA HIS A 392 -23.70 -20.79 16.52
C HIS A 392 -22.27 -20.75 15.96
N LYS A 393 -21.26 -20.65 16.83
CA LYS A 393 -19.83 -20.52 16.44
C LYS A 393 -19.35 -21.65 15.51
N PHE A 394 -19.95 -22.84 15.62
CA PHE A 394 -19.61 -23.99 14.78
C PHE A 394 -19.97 -23.80 13.29
N LEU A 395 -20.86 -22.87 12.94
CA LEU A 395 -21.22 -22.53 11.56
C LEU A 395 -20.14 -21.72 10.81
N PHE A 396 -19.12 -21.24 11.52
CA PHE A 396 -18.14 -20.28 11.01
C PHE A 396 -16.71 -20.83 11.10
N HIS A 397 -16.49 -22.04 10.57
CA HIS A 397 -15.15 -22.63 10.46
C HIS A 397 -14.23 -21.84 9.50
N ASP A 398 -14.83 -21.07 8.59
CA ASP A 398 -14.20 -20.18 7.62
C ASP A 398 -13.98 -18.75 8.15
N ALA A 399 -14.02 -18.56 9.48
CA ALA A 399 -13.89 -17.25 10.11
C ALA A 399 -12.67 -16.43 9.61
N GLN A 400 -11.54 -17.09 9.29
CA GLN A 400 -10.33 -16.44 8.74
C GLN A 400 -10.62 -15.63 7.46
N ASP A 401 -11.46 -16.14 6.57
CA ASP A 401 -11.78 -15.47 5.30
C ASP A 401 -12.92 -14.48 5.49
N LEU A 402 -13.85 -14.77 6.40
CA LEU A 402 -15.02 -13.94 6.66
C LEU A 402 -14.66 -12.60 7.31
N VAL A 403 -13.73 -12.59 8.25
CA VAL A 403 -13.34 -11.39 9.00
C VAL A 403 -12.55 -10.37 8.16
N GLN A 404 -12.22 -10.69 6.92
CA GLN A 404 -11.58 -9.77 5.98
C GLN A 404 -12.58 -9.03 5.08
N LYS A 405 -13.87 -9.37 5.15
CA LYS A 405 -14.93 -8.71 4.38
C LYS A 405 -15.33 -7.37 5.00
N ASP A 406 -16.00 -6.52 4.23
CA ASP A 406 -16.71 -5.37 4.79
C ASP A 406 -17.68 -5.81 5.88
N ASN A 407 -17.73 -5.06 6.98
CA ASN A 407 -18.48 -5.45 8.18
C ASN A 407 -19.97 -5.66 7.89
N ASP A 408 -20.60 -4.78 7.10
CA ASP A 408 -22.00 -4.90 6.73
C ASP A 408 -22.29 -6.20 5.96
N ALA A 409 -21.40 -6.57 5.02
CA ALA A 409 -21.52 -7.80 4.26
C ALA A 409 -21.32 -9.04 5.16
N LEU A 410 -20.39 -8.98 6.11
CA LEU A 410 -20.19 -10.03 7.10
C LEU A 410 -21.43 -10.20 7.99
N VAL A 411 -21.95 -9.11 8.55
CA VAL A 411 -23.12 -9.13 9.43
C VAL A 411 -24.34 -9.71 8.70
N ALA A 412 -24.56 -9.32 7.44
CA ALA A 412 -25.63 -9.89 6.62
C ALA A 412 -25.45 -11.40 6.42
N LEU A 413 -24.24 -11.84 6.05
CA LEU A 413 -23.93 -13.26 5.85
C LEU A 413 -24.13 -14.09 7.13
N VAL A 414 -23.67 -13.57 8.27
CA VAL A 414 -23.81 -14.23 9.58
C VAL A 414 -25.29 -14.45 9.90
N LYS A 415 -26.12 -13.41 9.72
CA LYS A 415 -27.58 -13.50 9.96
C LYS A 415 -28.24 -14.53 9.05
N VAL A 416 -27.88 -14.55 7.76
CA VAL A 416 -28.40 -15.55 6.80
C VAL A 416 -28.04 -16.97 7.23
N ARG A 417 -26.77 -17.24 7.53
CA ARG A 417 -26.32 -18.59 7.93
C ARG A 417 -26.98 -19.08 9.22
N ILE A 418 -27.18 -18.19 10.20
CA ILE A 418 -27.88 -18.54 11.45
C ILE A 418 -29.35 -18.84 11.17
N ASN A 419 -30.04 -17.97 10.43
CA ASN A 419 -31.44 -18.18 10.08
C ASN A 419 -31.65 -19.49 9.31
N ASP A 420 -30.80 -19.79 8.33
CA ASP A 420 -30.90 -21.03 7.54
C ASP A 420 -30.71 -22.27 8.42
N HIS A 421 -29.78 -22.20 9.38
CA HIS A 421 -29.56 -23.28 10.35
C HIS A 421 -30.76 -23.47 11.29
N GLU A 422 -31.29 -22.38 11.85
CA GLU A 422 -32.45 -22.43 12.75
C GLU A 422 -33.70 -22.95 12.04
N GLN A 423 -33.91 -22.56 10.78
CA GLN A 423 -35.01 -23.08 9.96
C GLN A 423 -34.85 -24.58 9.68
N ALA A 424 -33.63 -25.04 9.35
CA ALA A 424 -33.37 -26.45 9.12
C ALA A 424 -33.57 -27.30 10.38
N GLU A 425 -33.13 -26.83 11.55
CA GLU A 425 -33.34 -27.52 12.82
C GLU A 425 -34.81 -27.52 13.24
N GLN A 426 -35.55 -26.44 12.97
CA GLN A 426 -37.00 -26.42 13.21
C GLN A 426 -37.73 -27.44 12.32
N GLN A 427 -37.41 -27.51 11.03
CA GLN A 427 -37.99 -28.49 10.11
C GLN A 427 -37.72 -29.93 10.54
N LYS A 428 -36.51 -30.23 11.04
CA LYS A 428 -36.20 -31.55 11.61
C LYS A 428 -37.05 -31.87 12.83
N ARG A 429 -37.16 -30.92 13.78
CA ARG A 429 -37.99 -31.10 14.97
C ARG A 429 -39.47 -31.31 14.63
N ASP A 430 -39.99 -30.55 13.68
CA ASP A 430 -41.38 -30.68 13.23
C ASP A 430 -41.64 -32.03 12.54
N ALA A 431 -40.70 -32.49 11.70
CA ALA A 431 -40.76 -33.80 11.06
C ALA A 431 -40.67 -34.96 12.07
N GLU A 432 -39.79 -34.86 13.07
CA GLU A 432 -39.69 -35.85 14.15
C GLU A 432 -40.97 -35.90 15.00
N GLN A 433 -41.54 -34.75 15.34
CA GLN A 433 -42.81 -34.69 16.07
C GLN A 433 -43.97 -35.30 15.26
N ALA A 434 -44.06 -35.01 13.96
CA ALA A 434 -45.06 -35.60 13.09
C ALA A 434 -44.92 -37.13 12.99
N CYS A 435 -43.68 -37.64 12.89
CA CYS A 435 -43.41 -39.09 12.89
C CYS A 435 -43.83 -39.76 14.21
N GLN A 436 -43.52 -39.15 15.36
CA GLN A 436 -43.91 -39.67 16.67
C GLN A 436 -45.44 -39.65 16.87
N GLN A 437 -46.12 -38.59 16.41
CA GLN A 437 -47.59 -38.53 16.47
C GLN A 437 -48.24 -39.59 15.58
N ALA A 438 -47.72 -39.82 14.37
CA ALA A 438 -48.19 -40.88 13.48
C ALA A 438 -48.02 -42.27 14.11
N GLN A 439 -46.85 -42.55 14.70
CA GLN A 439 -46.58 -43.81 15.40
C GLN A 439 -47.50 -44.02 16.62
N GLN A 440 -47.80 -42.97 17.39
CA GLN A 440 -48.75 -43.06 18.50
C GLN A 440 -50.18 -43.30 18.01
N GLN A 441 -50.61 -42.64 16.93
CA GLN A 441 -51.93 -42.89 16.33
C GLN A 441 -52.06 -44.32 15.80
N GLU A 442 -51.01 -44.86 15.17
CA GLU A 442 -50.99 -46.25 14.71
C GLU A 442 -51.03 -47.26 15.88
N GLN A 443 -50.34 -47.00 16.99
CA GLN A 443 -50.42 -47.85 18.19
C GLN A 443 -51.81 -47.81 18.85
N VAL A 444 -52.46 -46.64 18.89
CA VAL A 444 -53.84 -46.51 19.39
C VAL A 444 -54.84 -47.20 18.47
N GLN A 445 -54.67 -47.12 17.14
CA GLN A 445 -55.51 -47.83 16.18
C GLN A 445 -55.31 -49.35 16.18
N GLN A 446 -54.12 -49.85 16.49
CA GLN A 446 -53.87 -51.30 16.64
C GLN A 446 -54.38 -51.86 17.98
N ALA A 447 -54.64 -51.01 18.99
CA ALA A 447 -55.18 -51.40 20.30
C ALA A 447 -56.73 -51.37 20.40
N LEU A 448 -57.43 -50.93 19.35
CA LEU A 448 -58.89 -50.96 19.26
C LEU A 448 -59.39 -52.31 18.68
N PRO A 449 -60.41 -52.98 19.27
CA PRO A 449 -60.91 -54.25 18.74
C PRO A 449 -61.49 -54.07 17.33
N ARG A 450 -61.09 -54.94 16.40
CA ARG A 450 -61.72 -55.07 15.08
C ARG A 450 -63.04 -55.82 15.25
N ASP A 451 -64.15 -55.08 15.28
CA ASP A 451 -65.48 -55.63 15.04
C ASP A 451 -65.96 -55.30 13.62
N ASP A 452 -66.73 -56.25 13.10
CA ASP A 452 -66.94 -56.62 11.71
C ASP A 452 -68.04 -55.86 10.92
N GLU A 453 -67.97 -56.00 9.59
CA GLU A 453 -69.07 -56.09 8.59
C GLU A 453 -69.80 -54.83 7.98
N LYS A 454 -69.27 -54.35 6.82
CA LYS A 454 -69.79 -54.38 5.40
C LYS A 454 -71.32 -54.40 5.06
N PRO A 455 -71.78 -54.23 3.77
CA PRO A 455 -71.35 -53.41 2.59
C PRO A 455 -72.55 -52.90 1.69
N LEU A 456 -72.27 -52.25 0.52
CA LEU A 456 -72.94 -52.37 -0.83
C LEU A 456 -72.34 -51.28 -1.78
N GLN A 457 -71.47 -51.57 -2.78
CA GLN A 457 -71.60 -52.18 -4.13
C GLN A 457 -72.22 -51.33 -5.27
N GLN A 458 -71.43 -51.07 -6.32
CA GLN A 458 -71.77 -51.25 -7.75
C GLN A 458 -70.48 -51.26 -8.63
N VAL A 459 -69.96 -52.42 -9.13
CA VAL A 459 -70.02 -53.04 -10.49
C VAL A 459 -69.74 -52.10 -11.69
N ALA A 460 -68.99 -52.42 -12.76
CA ALA A 460 -68.47 -53.68 -13.38
C ALA A 460 -67.27 -53.38 -14.34
N GLN A 461 -66.18 -54.17 -14.37
CA GLN A 461 -65.75 -55.21 -15.36
C GLN A 461 -65.42 -54.70 -16.80
N ALA A 462 -64.38 -55.15 -17.54
CA ALA A 462 -63.76 -56.48 -17.60
C ALA A 462 -62.31 -56.50 -18.17
N ASP A 463 -61.64 -57.59 -17.80
CA ASP A 463 -60.33 -58.21 -18.15
C ASP A 463 -60.28 -58.83 -19.59
N PRO A 464 -59.19 -59.47 -20.14
CA PRO A 464 -58.31 -60.43 -19.43
C PRO A 464 -56.80 -60.53 -19.81
N ALA A 465 -56.09 -61.22 -18.91
CA ALA A 465 -54.66 -61.62 -18.90
C ALA A 465 -54.30 -62.77 -19.89
N PRO A 466 -53.02 -63.22 -20.02
CA PRO A 466 -52.37 -64.09 -19.01
C PRO A 466 -50.85 -63.90 -18.75
N ALA A 467 -50.36 -64.62 -17.73
CA ALA A 467 -49.05 -64.64 -17.06
C ALA A 467 -47.79 -64.95 -17.90
N VAL A 468 -46.56 -64.60 -17.44
CA VAL A 468 -45.51 -65.43 -16.74
C VAL A 468 -44.32 -64.53 -16.25
N THR A 469 -43.72 -64.81 -15.09
CA THR A 469 -42.45 -64.26 -14.47
C THR A 469 -41.14 -64.76 -15.16
N PRO A 470 -39.85 -64.37 -14.85
CA PRO A 470 -39.27 -63.50 -13.78
C PRO A 470 -38.07 -62.54 -14.16
N ILE A 471 -37.72 -61.62 -13.22
CA ILE A 471 -36.40 -60.99 -12.84
C ILE A 471 -35.38 -60.54 -13.93
N THR A 472 -35.07 -59.24 -14.03
CA THR A 472 -33.67 -58.71 -13.99
C THR A 472 -33.58 -57.18 -13.79
N THR A 473 -32.49 -56.77 -13.17
CA THR A 473 -31.99 -55.46 -12.70
C THR A 473 -31.77 -54.36 -13.75
N ALA A 474 -32.15 -53.10 -13.43
CA ALA A 474 -31.37 -51.85 -13.63
C ALA A 474 -32.28 -50.59 -13.45
N PRO A 475 -31.77 -49.46 -12.92
CA PRO A 475 -32.60 -48.31 -12.56
C PRO A 475 -33.00 -47.50 -13.81
N ALA A 476 -34.31 -47.25 -13.96
CA ALA A 476 -34.88 -46.46 -15.05
C ALA A 476 -35.15 -45.01 -14.61
N ALA A 477 -34.64 -44.10 -15.44
CA ALA A 477 -35.13 -42.79 -15.83
C ALA A 477 -36.26 -42.14 -15.00
N ALA A 478 -35.96 -40.95 -14.49
CA ALA A 478 -36.94 -39.99 -13.98
C ALA A 478 -38.02 -39.68 -15.04
N GLN A 479 -39.28 -39.76 -14.62
CA GLN A 479 -40.44 -39.38 -15.41
C GLN A 479 -40.48 -37.85 -15.62
N PRO A 480 -40.88 -37.35 -16.80
CA PRO A 480 -41.10 -35.91 -17.01
C PRO A 480 -42.35 -35.45 -16.25
N ALA A 481 -42.22 -34.31 -15.57
CA ALA A 481 -43.32 -33.62 -14.89
C ALA A 481 -44.47 -33.32 -15.87
N ALA A 482 -45.70 -33.44 -15.39
CA ALA A 482 -46.91 -33.14 -16.18
C ALA A 482 -46.91 -31.66 -16.63
N ASP A 483 -47.08 -31.42 -17.94
CA ASP A 483 -47.09 -30.09 -18.55
C ASP A 483 -48.32 -29.29 -18.07
N ALA A 484 -48.10 -28.29 -17.22
CA ALA A 484 -49.14 -27.39 -16.71
C ALA A 484 -49.62 -26.34 -17.77
N GLY A 485 -49.18 -26.44 -19.02
CA GLY A 485 -49.59 -25.57 -20.13
C GLY A 485 -48.94 -24.18 -20.13
N GLN A 486 -48.24 -23.79 -19.06
CA GLN A 486 -47.54 -22.51 -18.97
C GLN A 486 -46.28 -22.49 -19.85
N ARG A 487 -46.04 -21.35 -20.51
CA ARG A 487 -44.92 -21.13 -21.43
C ARG A 487 -44.12 -19.91 -21.00
N ILE A 488 -42.79 -20.00 -21.07
CA ILE A 488 -41.85 -18.93 -20.73
C ILE A 488 -40.98 -18.59 -21.94
N LYS A 489 -40.73 -17.31 -22.20
CA LYS A 489 -39.90 -16.86 -23.34
C LYS A 489 -38.42 -17.03 -23.01
N LEU A 490 -37.59 -17.32 -24.01
CA LEU A 490 -36.13 -17.40 -23.84
C LEU A 490 -35.51 -16.15 -23.18
N GLY A 491 -36.04 -14.96 -23.50
CA GLY A 491 -35.62 -13.70 -22.89
C GLY A 491 -35.90 -13.65 -21.38
N ASP A 492 -37.03 -14.21 -20.94
CA ASP A 492 -37.38 -14.26 -19.51
C ASP A 492 -36.54 -15.30 -18.76
N ILE A 493 -36.19 -16.42 -19.40
CA ILE A 493 -35.24 -17.39 -18.86
C ILE A 493 -33.87 -16.73 -18.68
N SER A 494 -33.39 -16.02 -19.70
CA SER A 494 -32.11 -15.30 -19.66
C SER A 494 -32.10 -14.21 -18.58
N ALA A 495 -33.20 -13.45 -18.44
CA ALA A 495 -33.34 -12.44 -17.40
C ALA A 495 -33.32 -13.04 -15.98
N ARG A 496 -33.99 -14.19 -15.77
CA ARG A 496 -34.00 -14.89 -14.47
C ARG A 496 -32.64 -15.46 -14.08
N LEU A 497 -31.87 -15.92 -15.07
CA LEU A 497 -30.54 -16.47 -14.84
C LEU A 497 -29.45 -15.39 -14.74
N GLY A 498 -29.75 -14.15 -15.14
CA GLY A 498 -28.81 -13.03 -15.10
C GLY A 498 -27.77 -13.05 -16.23
N PHE A 499 -27.92 -13.91 -17.24
CA PHE A 499 -27.04 -13.96 -18.42
C PHE A 499 -27.78 -14.41 -19.67
N THR A 500 -27.24 -14.06 -20.84
CA THR A 500 -27.89 -14.34 -22.13
C THR A 500 -27.71 -15.80 -22.54
N LEU A 501 -28.82 -16.47 -22.85
CA LEU A 501 -28.86 -17.81 -23.41
C LEU A 501 -29.36 -17.79 -24.85
N THR A 502 -28.76 -18.63 -25.71
CA THR A 502 -29.26 -18.86 -27.06
C THR A 502 -30.10 -20.14 -27.11
N ALA A 503 -31.04 -20.18 -28.06
CA ALA A 503 -31.88 -21.36 -28.25
C ALA A 503 -31.06 -22.60 -28.64
N ASP A 504 -30.01 -22.41 -29.44
CA ASP A 504 -29.17 -23.51 -29.92
C ASP A 504 -28.37 -24.13 -28.77
N PHE A 505 -27.97 -23.31 -27.79
CA PHE A 505 -27.31 -23.81 -26.59
C PHE A 505 -28.28 -24.61 -25.70
N LEU A 506 -29.52 -24.14 -25.51
CA LEU A 506 -30.52 -24.92 -24.77
C LEU A 506 -30.87 -26.25 -25.48
N ALA A 507 -30.91 -26.26 -26.81
CA ALA A 507 -31.09 -27.49 -27.59
C ALA A 507 -29.92 -28.47 -27.37
N SER A 508 -28.68 -27.97 -27.28
CA SER A 508 -27.51 -28.80 -26.94
C SER A 508 -27.58 -29.43 -25.55
N LEU A 509 -28.36 -28.84 -24.63
CA LEU A 509 -28.63 -29.37 -23.29
C LEU A 509 -29.88 -30.25 -23.23
N GLY A 510 -30.53 -30.51 -24.37
CA GLY A 510 -31.71 -31.37 -24.47
C GLY A 510 -33.05 -30.66 -24.33
N PHE A 511 -33.09 -29.33 -24.36
CA PHE A 511 -34.33 -28.55 -24.25
C PHE A 511 -34.69 -27.90 -25.58
N GLU A 512 -35.70 -28.45 -26.24
CA GLU A 512 -36.25 -27.92 -27.49
C GLU A 512 -37.34 -26.88 -27.22
N ALA A 513 -37.44 -25.88 -28.10
CA ALA A 513 -38.51 -24.90 -28.01
C ALA A 513 -39.86 -25.54 -28.38
N VAL A 514 -40.87 -25.35 -27.52
CA VAL A 514 -42.20 -25.96 -27.70
C VAL A 514 -43.15 -25.11 -28.52
N ALA A 515 -42.86 -23.82 -28.68
CA ALA A 515 -43.60 -22.90 -29.53
C ALA A 515 -42.74 -21.69 -29.90
N GLN A 516 -43.19 -20.92 -30.90
CA GLN A 516 -42.57 -19.66 -31.30
C GLN A 516 -43.66 -18.60 -31.42
N GLU A 517 -43.45 -17.46 -30.77
CA GLU A 517 -44.31 -16.28 -30.89
C GLU A 517 -43.46 -15.13 -31.46
N ARG A 518 -43.73 -14.76 -32.73
CA ARG A 518 -42.89 -13.84 -33.52
C ARG A 518 -41.43 -14.34 -33.59
N SER A 519 -40.47 -13.58 -33.06
CA SER A 519 -39.04 -13.94 -33.00
C SER A 519 -38.63 -14.60 -31.68
N ALA A 520 -39.54 -14.75 -30.71
CA ALA A 520 -39.23 -15.33 -29.40
C ALA A 520 -39.58 -16.81 -29.35
N LYS A 521 -38.60 -17.66 -29.04
CA LYS A 521 -38.82 -19.08 -28.75
C LYS A 521 -39.37 -19.26 -27.32
N LEU A 522 -40.35 -20.14 -27.16
CA LEU A 522 -40.99 -20.45 -25.88
C LEU A 522 -40.64 -21.87 -25.42
N TYR A 523 -40.47 -22.01 -24.11
CA TYR A 523 -40.17 -23.27 -23.41
C TYR A 523 -41.28 -23.54 -22.39
N ARG A 524 -41.40 -24.78 -21.91
CA ARG A 524 -42.37 -25.08 -20.84
C ARG A 524 -41.86 -24.47 -19.54
N ALA A 525 -42.74 -23.82 -18.78
CA ALA A 525 -42.34 -23.23 -17.50
C ALA A 525 -41.87 -24.31 -16.49
N SER A 526 -42.42 -25.53 -16.59
CA SER A 526 -42.02 -26.70 -15.81
C SER A 526 -40.56 -27.12 -16.04
N ASP A 527 -39.99 -26.79 -17.19
CA ASP A 527 -38.64 -27.24 -17.55
C ASP A 527 -37.55 -26.33 -16.96
N PHE A 528 -37.92 -25.21 -16.32
CA PHE A 528 -36.96 -24.23 -15.82
C PHE A 528 -35.98 -24.80 -14.79
N GLU A 529 -36.44 -25.60 -13.83
CA GLU A 529 -35.54 -26.25 -12.86
C GLU A 529 -34.63 -27.30 -13.52
N SER A 530 -35.16 -28.03 -14.49
CA SER A 530 -34.37 -29.00 -15.27
C SER A 530 -33.31 -28.29 -16.12
N ILE A 531 -33.64 -27.13 -16.70
CA ILE A 531 -32.69 -26.26 -17.42
C ILE A 531 -31.58 -25.79 -16.47
N CYS A 532 -31.92 -25.31 -15.27
CA CYS A 532 -30.93 -24.89 -14.27
C CYS A 532 -30.00 -26.05 -13.87
N THR A 533 -30.57 -27.24 -13.63
CA THR A 533 -29.80 -28.44 -13.29
C THR A 533 -28.84 -28.85 -14.41
N ALA A 534 -29.30 -28.82 -15.66
CA ALA A 534 -28.46 -29.14 -16.81
C ALA A 534 -27.33 -28.11 -17.02
N LEU A 535 -27.58 -26.83 -16.77
CA LEU A 535 -26.56 -25.77 -16.81
C LEU A 535 -25.47 -25.98 -15.76
N ILE A 536 -25.86 -26.31 -14.51
CA ILE A 536 -24.92 -26.62 -13.43
C ILE A 536 -24.04 -27.82 -13.83
N HIS A 537 -24.64 -28.88 -14.35
CA HIS A 537 -23.92 -30.08 -14.77
C HIS A 537 -22.96 -29.80 -15.94
N HIS A 538 -23.38 -28.98 -16.92
CA HIS A 538 -22.53 -28.56 -18.03
C HIS A 538 -21.31 -27.75 -17.56
N ILE A 539 -21.52 -26.78 -16.66
CA ILE A 539 -20.43 -25.95 -16.11
C ILE A 539 -19.46 -26.80 -15.29
N GLN A 540 -19.97 -27.74 -14.48
CA GLN A 540 -19.13 -28.68 -13.74
C GLN A 540 -18.32 -29.58 -14.69
N GLY A 541 -18.93 -30.07 -15.77
CA GLY A 541 -18.24 -30.84 -16.82
C GLY A 541 -17.11 -30.05 -17.47
N VAL A 542 -17.35 -28.81 -17.90
CA VAL A 542 -16.33 -27.94 -18.51
C VAL A 542 -15.19 -27.65 -17.53
N ARG A 543 -15.49 -27.43 -16.25
CA ARG A 543 -14.47 -27.23 -15.20
C ARG A 543 -13.56 -28.46 -15.05
N LEU A 544 -14.13 -29.66 -15.07
CA LEU A 544 -13.37 -30.91 -14.96
C LEU A 544 -12.54 -31.18 -16.23
N SER A 545 -13.06 -30.88 -17.42
CA SER A 545 -12.31 -31.01 -18.67
C SER A 545 -11.16 -30.00 -18.79
N LYS A 546 -11.30 -28.79 -18.24
CA LYS A 546 -10.22 -27.79 -18.18
C LYS A 546 -9.16 -28.08 -17.11
N ALA A 547 -9.46 -28.90 -16.11
CA ALA A 547 -8.48 -29.33 -15.11
C ALA A 547 -7.68 -30.57 -15.55
N ALA A 548 -8.16 -31.27 -16.58
CA ALA A 548 -7.54 -32.47 -17.14
C ALA A 548 -6.74 -32.21 -18.44
N ALA A 549 -6.77 -30.98 -18.95
CA ALA A 549 -5.97 -30.48 -20.08
C ALA A 549 -4.93 -29.50 -19.55
#